data_AF-A0A656Z5U3-F1
#
_entry.id   AF-A0A656Z5U3-F1
#
_cell.length_a   1.000
_cell.length_b   1.000
_cell.length_c   1.000
_cell.angle_alpha   90.00
_cell.angle_beta   90.00
_cell.angle_gamma   90.00
#
_symmetry.space_group_name_H-M   'P 1'
#
loop_
_entity.id
_entity.type
_entity.pdbx_description
1 polymer ?
#
loop_
_entity_poly.entity_id
_entity_poly.type
_entity_poly.pdbx_seq_one_letter_code
_entity_poly.pdbx_strand_id
1 'polypeptide(L)'
;MSDYLADVRRYDAGADEAAVEKIVKHLGIALRNRDSSLVSATDPEELKRVRDSWVAKKLGVADAAKAEEVVNHVAEVMKGDRNKHRVTFYYLVAKQLGKLGDL
;
A
#
# COMPACT_ATOMS: atom_id res chain seq x y z
N MET A 1 18.60 2.95 4.51
CA MET A 1 17.33 3.61 4.16
C MET A 1 16.69 2.74 3.10
N SER A 2 15.53 2.15 3.37
CA SER A 2 14.86 1.28 2.39
C SER A 2 14.58 2.11 1.14
N ASP A 3 15.09 1.68 0.00
CA ASP A 3 14.81 2.33 -1.29
C ASP A 3 13.42 1.92 -1.77
N TYR A 4 12.39 2.43 -1.08
CA TYR A 4 10.99 2.13 -1.39
C TYR A 4 10.61 2.62 -2.79
N LEU A 5 11.27 3.66 -3.29
CA LEU A 5 11.03 4.17 -4.64
C LEU A 5 11.47 3.13 -5.69
N ALA A 6 12.64 2.52 -5.52
CA ALA A 6 13.08 1.44 -6.41
C ALA A 6 12.11 0.25 -6.38
N ASP A 7 11.64 -0.16 -5.19
CA ASP A 7 10.68 -1.26 -5.08
C ASP A 7 9.33 -0.93 -5.72
N VAL A 8 8.81 0.28 -5.51
CA VAL A 8 7.61 0.79 -6.20
C VAL A 8 7.81 0.81 -7.72
N ARG A 9 8.98 1.25 -8.20
CA ARG A 9 9.27 1.34 -9.63
C ARG A 9 9.36 0.00 -10.36
N ARG A 10 9.50 -1.12 -9.63
CA ARG A 10 9.34 -2.47 -10.20
C ARG A 10 7.92 -2.70 -10.74
N TYR A 11 6.93 -2.04 -10.13
CA TYR A 11 5.51 -2.14 -10.50
C TYR A 11 5.02 -0.93 -11.30
N ASP A 12 5.61 0.24 -11.06
CA ASP A 12 5.28 1.47 -11.76
C ASP A 12 6.54 2.29 -12.06
N ALA A 13 7.12 2.08 -13.24
CA ALA A 13 8.35 2.77 -13.65
C ALA A 13 8.23 4.31 -13.61
N GLY A 14 7.03 4.85 -13.79
CA GLY A 14 6.74 6.28 -13.75
C GLY A 14 6.42 6.83 -12.36
N ALA A 15 6.60 6.04 -11.29
CA ALA A 15 6.21 6.45 -9.96
C ALA A 15 6.91 7.75 -9.51
N ASP A 16 6.08 8.68 -9.05
CA ASP A 16 6.50 9.95 -8.47
C ASP A 16 7.05 9.73 -7.05
N GLU A 17 8.28 10.18 -6.85
CA GLU A 17 8.97 10.13 -5.56
C GLU A 17 8.20 10.88 -4.47
N ALA A 18 7.57 12.00 -4.79
CA ALA A 18 6.80 12.78 -3.82
C ALA A 18 5.60 11.99 -3.26
N ALA A 19 4.94 11.20 -4.11
CA ALA A 19 3.84 10.34 -3.68
C ALA A 19 4.34 9.22 -2.75
N VAL A 20 5.47 8.60 -3.09
CA VAL A 20 6.11 7.57 -2.25
C VAL A 20 6.54 8.16 -0.90
N GLU A 21 7.16 9.34 -0.89
CA GLU A 21 7.56 10.02 0.34
C GLU A 21 6.38 10.33 1.26
N LYS A 22 5.25 10.78 0.71
CA LYS A 22 4.03 11.04 1.49
C LYS A 22 3.54 9.77 2.19
N ILE A 23 3.60 8.62 1.52
CA ILE A 23 3.25 7.32 2.12
C ILE A 23 4.26 6.93 3.21
N VAL A 24 5.56 7.12 2.97
CA VAL A 24 6.61 6.87 3.96
C VAL A 24 6.40 7.73 5.21
N LYS A 25 6.12 9.02 5.03
CA LYS A 25 5.82 9.97 6.12
C LYS A 25 4.56 9.55 6.89
N HIS A 26 3.52 9.10 6.19
CA HIS A 26 2.30 8.58 6.81
C HIS A 26 2.56 7.33 7.66
N LEU A 27 3.34 6.37 7.16
CA LEU A 27 3.61 5.11 7.86
C LEU A 27 4.57 5.30 9.06
N GLY A 28 5.50 6.25 8.97
CA GLY A 28 6.29 6.72 10.11
C GLY A 28 6.89 5.60 10.97
N ILE A 29 6.45 5.52 12.23
CA ILE A 29 6.96 4.55 13.23
C ILE A 29 6.73 3.10 12.80
N ALA A 30 5.67 2.80 12.04
CA ALA A 30 5.37 1.45 11.57
C ALA A 30 6.50 0.86 10.71
N LEU A 31 7.29 1.71 10.03
CA LEU A 31 8.42 1.27 9.21
C LEU A 31 9.67 0.90 10.02
N ARG A 32 9.71 1.22 11.31
CA ARG A 32 10.85 0.87 12.20
C ARG A 32 10.82 -0.59 12.66
N ASN A 33 9.66 -1.23 12.61
CA ASN A 33 9.47 -2.65 12.92
C ASN A 33 9.30 -3.45 11.62
N ARG A 34 10.02 -4.57 11.50
CA ARG A 34 10.03 -5.38 10.28
C ARG A 34 8.63 -5.88 9.91
N ASP A 35 7.90 -6.45 10.85
CA ASP A 35 6.58 -7.04 10.60
C ASP A 35 5.56 -5.96 10.21
N SER A 36 5.61 -4.82 10.90
CA SER A 36 4.77 -3.66 10.58
C SER A 36 5.15 -2.99 9.24
N SER A 37 6.39 -3.15 8.77
CA SER A 37 6.82 -2.64 7.46
C SER A 37 6.37 -3.50 6.27
N LEU A 38 5.78 -4.67 6.53
CA LEU A 38 5.29 -5.62 5.53
C LEU A 38 3.76 -5.78 5.61
N VAL A 39 3.16 -6.30 4.54
CA VAL A 39 1.75 -6.69 4.48
C VAL A 39 1.66 -8.21 4.27
N SER A 40 0.99 -8.88 5.21
CA SER A 40 0.67 -10.30 5.10
C SER A 40 -0.56 -10.48 4.20
N ALA A 41 -0.32 -10.62 2.89
CA ALA A 41 -1.37 -10.72 1.89
C ALA A 41 -2.25 -11.99 1.97
N THR A 42 -1.87 -12.96 2.80
CA THR A 42 -2.65 -14.19 3.05
C THR A 42 -3.39 -14.15 4.38
N ASP A 43 -3.22 -13.09 5.17
CA ASP A 43 -3.94 -12.88 6.42
C ASP A 43 -5.16 -11.97 6.16
N PRO A 44 -6.40 -12.50 6.26
CA PRO A 44 -7.61 -11.72 6.03
C PRO A 44 -7.74 -10.52 6.98
N GLU A 45 -7.28 -10.64 8.23
CA GLU A 45 -7.37 -9.53 9.20
C GLU A 45 -6.34 -8.43 8.90
N GLU A 46 -5.20 -8.78 8.31
CA GLU A 46 -4.26 -7.80 7.77
C GLU A 46 -4.87 -7.03 6.60
N LEU A 47 -5.45 -7.72 5.62
CA LEU A 47 -6.09 -7.09 4.46
C LEU A 47 -7.27 -6.19 4.87
N LYS A 48 -8.08 -6.66 5.82
CA LYS A 48 -9.17 -5.88 6.41
C LYS A 48 -8.66 -4.60 7.09
N ARG A 49 -7.56 -4.66 7.84
CA ARG A 49 -6.95 -3.47 8.46
C ARG A 49 -6.45 -2.48 7.41
N VAL A 50 -5.87 -2.95 6.31
CA VAL A 50 -5.47 -2.09 5.19
C VAL A 50 -6.71 -1.44 4.56
N ARG A 51 -7.75 -2.22 4.25
CA ARG A 51 -9.03 -1.71 3.74
C ARG A 51 -9.62 -0.62 4.65
N ASP A 52 -9.75 -0.89 5.93
CA ASP A 52 -10.45 0.00 6.86
C ASP A 52 -9.61 1.24 7.22
N SER A 53 -8.29 1.10 7.39
CA SER A 53 -7.44 2.20 7.85
C SER A 53 -6.84 3.01 6.72
N TRP A 54 -6.31 2.33 5.69
CA TRP A 54 -5.70 3.01 4.57
C TRP A 54 -6.75 3.47 3.57
N VAL A 55 -7.57 2.54 3.05
CA VAL A 55 -8.51 2.85 1.97
C VAL A 55 -9.70 3.68 2.44
N ALA A 56 -10.40 3.23 3.49
CA ALA A 56 -11.60 3.93 3.95
C ALA A 56 -11.25 5.22 4.70
N LYS A 57 -10.37 5.17 5.71
CA LYS A 57 -10.07 6.36 6.54
C LYS A 57 -9.12 7.34 5.88
N LYS A 58 -7.97 6.91 5.36
CA LYS A 58 -6.94 7.82 4.83
C LYS A 58 -7.20 8.25 3.38
N LEU A 59 -7.67 7.35 2.50
CA LEU A 59 -8.00 7.70 1.11
C LEU A 59 -9.46 8.12 0.90
N GLY A 60 -10.32 7.96 1.92
CA GLY A 60 -11.70 8.43 1.90
C GLY A 60 -12.64 7.61 1.00
N VAL A 61 -12.33 6.34 0.73
CA VAL A 61 -13.18 5.49 -0.12
C VAL A 61 -14.19 4.75 0.76
N ALA A 62 -15.43 5.23 0.75
CA ALA A 62 -16.53 4.68 1.58
C ALA A 62 -17.13 3.37 1.03
N ASP A 63 -16.90 3.06 -0.25
CA ASP A 63 -17.37 1.82 -0.86
C ASP A 63 -16.51 0.63 -0.39
N ALA A 64 -17.04 -0.13 0.56
CA ALA A 64 -16.35 -1.26 1.18
C ALA A 64 -16.05 -2.39 0.18
N ALA A 65 -16.96 -2.65 -0.77
CA ALA A 65 -16.79 -3.71 -1.77
C ALA A 65 -15.65 -3.35 -2.73
N LYS A 66 -15.64 -2.10 -3.21
CA LYS A 66 -14.53 -1.59 -4.04
C LYS A 66 -13.20 -1.58 -3.28
N ALA A 67 -13.21 -1.18 -2.01
CA ALA A 67 -12.01 -1.16 -1.19
C ALA A 67 -11.43 -2.57 -1.01
N GLU A 68 -12.27 -3.56 -0.76
CA GLU A 68 -11.88 -4.96 -0.62
C GLU A 68 -11.37 -5.56 -1.94
N GLU A 69 -12.08 -5.31 -3.05
CA GLU A 69 -11.66 -5.73 -4.38
C GLU A 69 -10.25 -5.23 -4.72
N VAL A 70 -9.98 -3.94 -4.52
CA VAL A 70 -8.68 -3.36 -4.84
C VAL A 70 -7.57 -3.90 -3.93
N VAL A 71 -7.82 -4.04 -2.63
CA VAL A 71 -6.82 -4.58 -1.69
C VAL A 71 -6.46 -6.03 -2.05
N ASN A 72 -7.46 -6.85 -2.37
CA ASN A 72 -7.24 -8.24 -2.82
C ASN A 72 -6.53 -8.30 -4.17
N HIS A 73 -6.87 -7.40 -5.11
CA HIS A 73 -6.19 -7.32 -6.39
C HIS A 73 -4.70 -7.02 -6.22
N VAL A 74 -4.34 -6.02 -5.40
CA VAL A 74 -2.92 -5.69 -5.14
C VAL A 74 -2.20 -6.83 -4.41
N ALA A 75 -2.87 -7.52 -3.49
CA ALA A 75 -2.33 -8.72 -2.85
C ALA A 75 -1.94 -9.81 -3.88
N GLU A 76 -2.77 -10.05 -4.89
CA GLU A 76 -2.46 -10.97 -5.99
C GLU A 76 -1.36 -10.44 -6.91
N VAL A 77 -1.35 -9.15 -7.25
CA VAL A 77 -0.27 -8.52 -8.05
C VAL A 77 1.10 -8.74 -7.40
N MET A 78 1.18 -8.63 -6.07
CA MET A 78 2.44 -8.81 -5.34
C MET A 78 2.69 -10.26 -4.90
N LYS A 79 1.89 -11.24 -5.34
CA LYS A 79 1.96 -12.63 -4.84
C LYS A 79 3.33 -13.28 -4.99
N GLY A 80 4.04 -12.96 -6.07
CA GLY A 80 5.39 -13.46 -6.34
C GLY A 80 6.47 -12.90 -5.41
N ASP A 81 6.21 -11.79 -4.72
CA ASP A 81 7.17 -11.21 -3.78
C ASP A 81 7.09 -11.90 -2.41
N ARG A 82 8.23 -12.39 -1.95
CA ARG A 82 8.39 -12.92 -0.58
C ARG A 82 8.06 -11.88 0.49
N ASN A 83 8.51 -10.65 0.29
CA ASN A 83 8.26 -9.53 1.18
C ASN A 83 7.42 -8.49 0.46
N LYS A 84 6.19 -8.26 0.92
CA LYS A 84 5.30 -7.24 0.37
C LYS A 84 5.46 -5.98 1.20
N HIS A 85 6.36 -5.09 0.79
CA HIS A 85 6.61 -3.85 1.52
C HIS A 85 5.34 -3.00 1.60
N ARG A 86 5.00 -2.55 2.82
CA ARG A 86 3.75 -1.80 3.07
C ARG A 86 3.68 -0.51 2.28
N VAL A 87 4.81 0.18 2.07
CA VAL A 87 4.88 1.39 1.22
C VAL A 87 4.46 1.07 -0.21
N THR A 88 5.04 0.03 -0.81
CA THR A 88 4.72 -0.43 -2.18
C THR A 88 3.27 -0.86 -2.29
N PHE A 89 2.77 -1.63 -1.31
CA PHE A 89 1.38 -2.05 -1.27
C PHE A 89 0.42 -0.84 -1.21
N TYR A 90 0.70 0.13 -0.35
CA TYR A 90 -0.14 1.32 -0.17
C TYR A 90 -0.13 2.21 -1.42
N TYR A 91 1.03 2.32 -2.08
CA TYR A 91 1.17 3.01 -3.35
C TYR A 91 0.30 2.40 -4.43
N LEU A 92 0.38 1.08 -4.63
CA LEU A 92 -0.39 0.39 -5.67
C LEU A 92 -1.90 0.48 -5.41
N VAL A 93 -2.34 0.37 -4.15
CA VAL A 93 -3.74 0.57 -3.77
C VAL A 93 -4.20 1.99 -4.08
N ALA A 94 -3.42 3.00 -3.68
CA ALA A 94 -3.76 4.40 -3.96
C ALA A 94 -3.77 4.69 -5.47
N LYS A 95 -2.84 4.11 -6.24
CA LYS A 95 -2.81 4.21 -7.71
C LYS A 95 -4.07 3.60 -8.34
N GLN A 96 -4.44 2.38 -7.97
CA GLN A 96 -5.60 1.69 -8.51
C GLN A 96 -6.92 2.45 -8.22
N LEU A 97 -6.98 3.16 -7.10
CA LEU A 97 -8.12 3.99 -6.73
C LEU A 97 -8.10 5.39 -7.36
N GLY A 98 -7.02 5.77 -8.05
CA GLY A 98 -6.84 7.13 -8.58
C GLY A 98 -6.61 8.18 -7.49
N LYS A 99 -6.07 7.77 -6.34
CA LYS A 99 -5.96 8.55 -5.10
C LYS A 99 -4.55 9.05 -4.78
N LEU A 100 -3.57 8.88 -5.69
CA LEU A 100 -2.21 9.38 -5.48
C LEU A 100 -2.15 10.91 -5.29
N GLY A 101 -3.05 11.66 -5.93
CA GLY A 101 -3.16 13.11 -5.75
C GLY A 101 -3.68 13.55 -4.38
N ASP A 102 -4.38 12.66 -3.67
CA ASP A 102 -5.00 12.94 -2.36
C ASP A 102 -4.10 12.59 -1.17
N LEU A 103 -2.86 12.16 -1.43
CA LEU A 103 -1.89 11.69 -0.41
C LEU A 103 -1.38 12.81 0.50
#